data_AF-A0A661ZL41-F1
#
_entry.id   AF-A0A661ZL41-F1
#
_cell.length_a   1.000
_cell.length_b   1.000
_cell.length_c   1.000
_cell.angle_alpha   90.00
_cell.angle_beta   90.00
_cell.angle_gamma   90.00
#
_symmetry.space_group_name_H-M   'P 1'
#
loop_
_entity.id
_entity.type
_entity.pdbx_description
1 polymer ?
#
loop_
_entity_poly.entity_id
_entity_poly.type
_entity_poly.pdbx_seq_one_letter_code
_entity_poly.pdbx_strand_id
1 'polypeptide(L)'
;MKNITKIALGFILISVISLTSCKKWIDTDINVDPNNPTDVPVSLLLPSIQTEMAYTMMGNDAVRPTNMWLQYFNGASRQSLTQGRYVYKSSDVNNLWGAAYQSNLM
;
A
#
# COMPACT_ATOMS: atom_id res chain seq x y z
N MET A 1 -48.98 -37.68 29.04
CA MET A 1 -47.66 -37.23 29.56
C MET A 1 -46.48 -37.69 28.68
N LYS A 2 -46.37 -38.97 28.28
CA LYS A 2 -45.24 -39.51 27.50
C LYS A 2 -44.95 -38.80 26.15
N ASN A 3 -45.96 -38.23 25.49
CA ASN A 3 -45.77 -37.51 24.22
C ASN A 3 -45.24 -36.09 24.43
N ILE A 4 -45.64 -35.43 25.52
CA ILE A 4 -45.16 -34.07 25.89
C ILE A 4 -43.68 -34.14 26.29
N THR A 5 -43.27 -35.19 27.02
CA THR A 5 -41.86 -35.42 27.36
C THR A 5 -40.98 -35.70 26.13
N LYS A 6 -41.50 -36.37 25.09
CA LYS A 6 -40.77 -36.61 23.83
C LYS A 6 -40.60 -35.33 23.01
N ILE A 7 -41.63 -34.49 22.97
CA ILE A 7 -41.58 -33.17 22.31
C ILE A 7 -40.60 -32.25 23.02
N ALA A 8 -40.63 -32.21 24.36
CA ALA A 8 -39.67 -31.44 25.16
C ALA A 8 -38.22 -31.90 24.92
N LEU A 9 -37.98 -33.22 24.83
CA LEU A 9 -36.66 -33.78 24.53
C LEU A 9 -36.17 -33.40 23.12
N GLY A 10 -37.06 -33.43 22.12
CA GLY A 10 -36.74 -32.98 20.76
C GLY A 10 -36.39 -31.49 20.71
N PHE A 11 -37.12 -30.66 21.46
CA PHE A 11 -36.87 -29.22 21.53
C PHE A 11 -35.53 -28.90 22.20
N ILE A 12 -35.19 -29.61 23.27
CA ILE A 12 -33.89 -29.49 23.95
C ILE A 12 -32.75 -29.87 22.99
N LEU A 13 -32.90 -30.96 22.24
CA LEU A 13 -31.88 -31.40 21.28
C LEU A 13 -31.64 -30.37 20.17
N ILE A 14 -32.72 -29.80 19.61
CA ILE A 14 -32.63 -28.73 18.59
C ILE A 14 -31.95 -27.48 19.18
N SER A 15 -32.28 -27.12 20.43
CA SER A 15 -31.70 -25.96 21.11
C SER A 15 -30.19 -26.14 21.34
N VAL A 16 -29.74 -27.34 21.71
CA VAL A 16 -28.31 -27.66 21.87
C VAL A 16 -27.57 -27.58 20.52
N ILE A 17 -28.15 -28.09 19.44
CA ILE A 17 -27.54 -28.02 18.09
C ILE A 17 -27.42 -26.55 17.64
N SER A 18 -28.47 -25.75 17.89
CA SER A 18 -28.53 -24.33 17.52
C SER A 18 -27.44 -23.49 18.21
N LEU A 19 -27.07 -23.83 19.44
CA LEU A 19 -26.01 -23.14 20.21
C LEU A 19 -24.59 -23.49 19.73
N THR A 20 -24.40 -24.55 18.95
CA THR A 20 -23.09 -24.98 18.44
C THR A 20 -22.78 -24.53 17.02
N SER A 21 -23.78 -24.01 16.29
CA SER A 21 -23.74 -23.88 14.83
C SER A 21 -22.95 -22.68 14.26
N CYS A 22 -22.55 -21.67 15.03
CA CYS A 22 -21.95 -20.47 14.42
C CYS A 22 -20.80 -19.89 15.26
N LYS A 23 -19.60 -20.47 15.16
CA LYS A 23 -18.37 -19.81 15.65
C LYS A 23 -17.74 -18.85 14.64
N LYS A 24 -17.98 -19.01 13.34
CA LYS A 24 -17.57 -18.07 12.28
C LYS A 24 -18.55 -18.19 11.09
N TRP A 25 -19.62 -17.40 11.09
CA TRP A 25 -20.55 -17.35 9.92
C TRP A 25 -19.96 -16.56 8.76
N ILE A 26 -19.06 -15.63 9.05
CA ILE A 26 -18.25 -14.91 8.08
C ILE A 26 -16.79 -15.26 8.39
N ASP A 27 -16.09 -15.75 7.38
CA ASP A 27 -14.66 -15.92 7.44
C ASP A 27 -14.03 -14.54 7.63
N THR A 28 -13.33 -14.36 8.75
CA THR A 28 -12.61 -13.12 9.08
C THR A 28 -11.49 -12.84 8.08
N ASP A 29 -11.02 -13.88 7.40
CA ASP A 29 -9.83 -13.84 6.58
C ASP A 29 -10.19 -13.55 5.11
N ILE A 30 -11.48 -13.45 4.77
CA ILE A 30 -11.95 -13.12 3.41
C ILE A 30 -11.52 -11.72 2.95
N ASN A 31 -11.28 -10.80 3.89
CA ASN A 31 -10.83 -9.44 3.62
C ASN A 31 -9.31 -9.28 3.75
N VAL A 32 -8.57 -10.37 4.00
CA VAL A 32 -7.11 -10.36 4.02
C VAL A 32 -6.63 -10.76 2.62
N ASP A 33 -6.07 -9.81 1.89
CA ASP A 33 -5.49 -10.09 0.57
C ASP A 33 -4.21 -10.94 0.73
N PRO A 34 -4.20 -12.21 0.28
CA PRO A 34 -3.02 -13.05 0.40
C PRO A 34 -1.83 -12.54 -0.43
N ASN A 35 -2.04 -11.59 -1.35
CA ASN A 35 -1.00 -11.00 -2.20
C ASN A 35 -0.38 -9.73 -1.59
N ASN A 36 -0.91 -9.22 -0.47
CA ASN A 36 -0.43 -8.00 0.17
C ASN A 36 -0.01 -8.27 1.63
N PRO A 37 1.20 -8.82 1.85
CA PRO A 37 1.68 -9.14 3.19
C PRO A 37 1.86 -7.85 4.01
N THR A 38 1.29 -7.83 5.21
CA THR A 38 1.34 -6.69 6.13
C THR A 38 2.57 -6.68 7.04
N ASP A 39 3.28 -7.81 7.13
CA ASP A 39 4.51 -7.98 7.89
C ASP A 39 5.53 -8.73 7.04
N VAL A 40 6.67 -8.09 6.80
CA VAL A 40 7.75 -8.63 5.96
C VAL A 40 9.10 -8.30 6.59
N PRO A 41 10.06 -9.25 6.60
CA PRO A 41 11.42 -8.96 7.06
C PRO A 41 12.07 -7.84 6.26
N VAL A 42 12.73 -6.90 6.97
CA VAL A 42 13.45 -5.77 6.37
C VAL A 42 14.49 -6.23 5.33
N SER A 43 15.09 -7.41 5.51
CA SER A 43 16.06 -7.97 4.55
C SER A 43 15.47 -8.21 3.15
N LEU A 44 14.15 -8.42 3.03
CA LEU A 44 13.46 -8.58 1.75
C LEU A 44 13.10 -7.22 1.13
N LEU A 45 12.91 -6.18 1.95
CA LEU A 45 12.57 -4.82 1.52
C LEU A 45 13.80 -3.99 1.13
N LEU A 46 14.91 -4.17 1.84
CA LEU A 46 16.09 -3.31 1.71
C LEU A 46 16.63 -3.21 0.26
N PRO A 47 16.75 -4.31 -0.52
CA PRO A 47 17.24 -4.21 -1.90
C PRO A 47 16.32 -3.40 -2.83
N SER A 48 15.00 -3.54 -2.69
CA SER A 48 14.04 -2.75 -3.48
C SER A 48 14.06 -1.29 -3.07
N ILE A 49 14.11 -0.99 -1.76
CA ILE A 49 14.23 0.38 -1.25
C ILE A 49 15.50 1.06 -1.79
N GLN A 50 16.64 0.36 -1.77
CA GLN A 50 17.90 0.90 -2.31
C GLN A 50 17.83 1.17 -3.81
N THR A 51 17.18 0.27 -4.55
CA THR A 51 17.00 0.42 -6.00
C THR A 51 16.09 1.60 -6.34
N GLU A 52 14.96 1.73 -5.64
CA GLU A 52 14.02 2.83 -5.81
C GLU A 52 14.61 4.16 -5.37
N MET A 53 15.40 4.17 -4.29
CA MET A 53 16.11 5.36 -3.85
C MET A 53 17.11 5.82 -4.92
N ALA A 54 17.89 4.89 -5.49
CA ALA A 54 18.81 5.22 -6.57
C ALA A 54 18.06 5.77 -7.79
N TYR A 55 16.98 5.12 -8.21
CA TYR A 55 16.18 5.54 -9.36
C TYR A 55 15.52 6.92 -9.15
N THR A 56 14.97 7.16 -7.95
CA THR A 56 14.22 8.38 -7.64
C THR A 56 15.14 9.56 -7.36
N MET A 57 16.20 9.38 -6.57
CA MET A 57 17.13 10.46 -6.19
C MET A 57 18.11 10.81 -7.30
N MET A 58 18.55 9.84 -8.08
CA MET A 58 19.39 10.07 -9.27
C MET A 58 18.57 10.25 -10.54
N GLY A 59 17.24 10.22 -10.38
CA GLY A 59 16.29 10.35 -11.46
C GLY A 59 16.19 11.77 -11.99
N ASN A 60 15.53 11.87 -13.15
CA ASN A 60 15.44 13.11 -13.89
C ASN A 60 14.65 14.21 -13.15
N ASP A 61 13.66 13.87 -12.33
CA ASP A 61 12.89 14.86 -11.56
C ASP A 61 13.70 15.52 -10.44
N ALA A 62 14.71 14.85 -9.89
CA ALA A 62 15.65 15.41 -8.92
C ALA A 62 16.85 16.09 -9.60
N VAL A 63 17.50 15.37 -10.53
CA VAL A 63 18.81 15.76 -11.09
C VAL A 63 18.68 16.84 -12.17
N ARG A 64 17.61 16.85 -12.97
CA ARG A 64 17.45 17.83 -14.06
C ARG A 64 17.33 19.27 -13.57
N PRO A 65 16.36 19.64 -12.71
CA PRO A 65 16.24 21.02 -12.27
C PRO A 65 17.49 21.49 -11.52
N THR A 66 18.06 20.64 -10.66
CA THR A 66 19.27 20.95 -9.88
C THR A 66 20.49 21.18 -10.77
N ASN A 67 20.78 20.28 -11.71
CA ASN A 67 21.92 20.44 -12.62
C ASN A 67 21.76 21.62 -13.58
N MET A 68 20.53 21.95 -13.95
CA MET A 68 20.26 23.15 -14.74
C MET A 68 20.52 24.44 -13.97
N TRP A 69 20.14 24.49 -12.69
CA TRP A 69 20.39 25.65 -11.83
C TRP A 69 21.85 25.77 -11.39
N LEU A 70 22.56 24.64 -11.28
CA LEU A 70 24.02 24.58 -11.11
C LEU A 70 24.79 24.84 -12.41
N GLN A 71 24.10 25.07 -13.53
CA GLN A 71 24.68 25.37 -14.84
C GLN A 71 25.54 24.26 -15.45
N TYR A 72 25.34 23.00 -15.07
CA TYR A 72 26.00 21.87 -15.75
C TYR A 72 25.47 21.66 -17.18
N PHE A 73 24.20 21.97 -17.41
CA PHE A 73 23.58 22.00 -18.73
C PHE A 73 22.36 22.93 -18.74
N ASN A 74 21.83 23.22 -19.93
CA ASN A 74 20.62 24.02 -20.09
C ASN A 74 19.48 23.22 -20.73
N GLY A 75 18.24 23.63 -20.48
CA GLY A 75 17.05 23.01 -21.03
C GLY A 75 16.68 23.62 -22.38
N ALA A 76 16.68 22.80 -23.44
CA ALA A 76 16.40 23.27 -24.79
C ALA A 76 14.89 23.40 -25.10
N SER A 77 14.02 22.58 -24.49
CA SER A 77 12.59 22.55 -24.82
C SER A 77 11.70 22.03 -23.68
N ARG A 78 10.39 22.28 -23.78
CA ARG A 78 9.32 21.80 -22.87
C ARG A 78 9.62 22.09 -21.38
N GLN A 79 9.34 21.12 -20.53
CA GLN A 79 9.60 21.11 -19.10
C GLN A 79 11.04 21.50 -18.73
N SER A 80 12.03 21.07 -19.52
CA SER A 80 13.42 21.45 -19.28
C SER A 80 13.61 22.95 -19.53
N LEU A 81 13.08 23.51 -20.64
CA LEU A 81 13.18 24.95 -20.92
C LEU A 81 12.51 25.81 -19.82
N THR A 82 11.35 25.39 -19.33
CA THR A 82 10.66 26.12 -18.24
C THR A 82 11.44 26.03 -16.93
N GLN A 83 11.93 24.84 -16.58
CA GLN A 83 12.77 24.63 -15.39
C GLN A 83 14.05 25.48 -15.44
N GLY A 84 14.68 25.60 -16.61
CA GLY A 84 15.87 26.44 -16.81
C GLY A 84 15.64 27.94 -16.73
N ARG A 85 14.38 28.36 -16.92
CA ARG A 85 13.93 29.75 -16.75
C ARG A 85 13.30 29.99 -15.37
N TYR A 86 13.53 29.08 -14.42
CA TYR A 86 13.00 29.14 -13.06
C TYR A 86 11.47 29.13 -12.97
N VAL A 87 10.80 28.65 -14.01
CA VAL A 87 9.36 28.37 -13.98
C VAL A 87 9.19 26.95 -13.46
N TYR A 88 9.13 26.83 -12.13
CA TYR A 88 9.00 25.57 -11.40
C TYR A 88 7.78 25.60 -10.48
N LYS A 89 6.84 24.68 -10.69
CA LYS A 89 5.55 24.62 -9.99
C LYS A 89 5.56 23.55 -8.92
N SER A 90 4.65 23.66 -7.95
CA SER A 90 4.45 22.62 -6.94
C SER A 90 4.11 21.25 -7.53
N SER A 91 3.48 21.21 -8.71
CA SER A 91 3.22 19.95 -9.43
C SER A 91 4.50 19.26 -9.91
N ASP A 92 5.57 20.02 -10.18
CA ASP A 92 6.81 19.48 -10.75
C ASP A 92 7.65 18.71 -9.72
N VAL A 93 7.41 18.94 -8.42
CA VAL A 93 8.05 18.22 -7.30
C VAL A 93 7.21 17.08 -6.75
N ASN A 94 5.91 17.02 -7.10
CA ASN A 94 4.96 16.11 -6.46
C ASN A 94 5.31 14.63 -6.70
N ASN A 95 5.78 14.29 -7.90
CA ASN A 95 6.19 12.93 -8.23
C ASN A 95 7.43 12.51 -7.41
N LEU A 96 8.43 13.39 -7.33
CA LEU A 96 9.66 13.14 -6.57
C LEU A 96 9.35 12.98 -5.08
N TRP A 97 8.54 13.88 -4.53
CA TRP A 97 8.11 13.82 -3.13
C TRP A 97 7.30 12.56 -2.83
N GLY A 98 6.31 12.26 -3.68
CA GLY A 98 5.48 11.06 -3.54
C GLY A 98 6.32 9.79 -3.54
N ALA A 99 7.19 9.61 -4.53
CA ALA A 99 8.09 8.46 -4.60
C ALA A 99 9.04 8.37 -3.39
N ALA A 100 9.59 9.49 -2.93
CA ALA A 100 10.47 9.50 -1.76
C ALA A 100 9.77 8.97 -0.50
N TYR A 101 8.52 9.36 -0.24
CA TYR A 101 7.79 8.93 0.95
C TYR A 101 7.11 7.57 0.79
N GLN A 102 6.72 7.20 -0.42
CA GLN A 102 5.98 5.96 -0.67
C GLN A 102 6.90 4.76 -0.96
N SER A 103 8.10 5.01 -1.47
CA SER A 103 9.00 3.94 -1.93
C SER A 103 10.32 3.87 -1.17
N ASN A 104 10.84 5.01 -0.67
CA ASN A 104 12.13 5.02 0.02
C ASN A 104 12.01 4.96 1.56
N LEU A 105 10.86 5.35 2.11
CA LEU A 105 10.62 5.48 3.56
C LEU A 105 9.55 4.51 4.09
N MET A 106 9.01 3.64 3.23
CA MET A 106 8.08 2.57 3.60
C MET A 106 8.81 1.23 3.71
#